data_AF-A0A067GUF9-F1
#
_entry.id   AF-A0A067GUF9-F1
#
_cell.length_a   1.000
_cell.length_b   1.000
_cell.length_c   1.000
_cell.angle_alpha   90.00
_cell.angle_beta   90.00
_cell.angle_gamma   90.00
#
_symmetry.space_group_name_H-M   'P 1'
#
loop_
_entity.id
_entity.type
_entity.pdbx_description
1 polymer ?
#
loop_
_entity_poly.entity_id
_entity_poly.type
_entity_poly.pdbx_seq_one_letter_code
_entity_poly.pdbx_strand_id
1 'polypeptide(L)'
;VLGYPSKPIGLFIRRSIIFRSDSNGEDLEGYAGAGLYDSVPMDEAEKVVLDYSSDRLITDGHFQQSILSSIARAGCEIEELFGSAQDIEGVVRDGKIYVVQTRPQM
;
A
#
# COMPACT_ATOMS: atom_id res chain seq x y z
N VAL A 1 -13.84 15.71 -2.66
CA VAL A 1 -13.29 14.38 -2.33
C VAL A 1 -13.91 13.39 -3.31
N LEU A 2 -13.12 12.78 -4.21
CA LEU A 2 -13.63 11.88 -5.26
C LEU A 2 -13.64 10.40 -4.86
N GLY A 3 -13.15 10.05 -3.67
CA GLY A 3 -13.18 8.70 -3.15
C GLY A 3 -13.12 8.68 -1.62
N TYR A 4 -13.91 7.80 -1.01
CA TYR A 4 -13.82 7.45 0.40
C TYR A 4 -13.03 6.14 0.57
N PRO A 5 -12.46 5.87 1.75
CA PRO A 5 -11.87 4.57 2.04
C PRO A 5 -12.84 3.43 1.69
N SER A 6 -12.39 2.50 0.87
CA SER A 6 -13.22 1.40 0.35
C SER A 6 -13.24 0.17 1.24
N LYS A 7 -12.43 0.13 2.31
CA LYS A 7 -12.36 -0.99 3.26
C LYS A 7 -13.10 -0.65 4.56
N PRO A 8 -14.36 -1.08 4.74
CA PRO A 8 -15.14 -0.77 5.94
C PRO A 8 -14.78 -1.65 7.15
N ILE A 9 -14.06 -2.76 6.94
CA ILE A 9 -13.71 -3.74 7.98
C ILE A 9 -12.20 -3.89 8.05
N GLY A 10 -11.64 -3.71 9.25
CA GLY A 10 -10.26 -4.02 9.59
C GLY A 10 -10.16 -5.40 10.24
N LEU A 11 -9.04 -6.08 10.00
CA LEU A 11 -8.70 -7.36 10.62
C LEU A 11 -7.60 -7.13 11.65
N PHE A 12 -7.92 -7.31 12.93
CA PHE A 12 -6.97 -7.18 14.04
C PHE A 12 -6.67 -8.55 14.63
N ILE A 13 -5.40 -8.81 14.89
CA ILE A 13 -4.96 -10.12 15.34
C ILE A 13 -3.85 -9.94 16.37
N ARG A 14 -3.81 -10.82 17.37
CA ARG A 14 -2.66 -10.93 18.27
C ARG A 14 -1.41 -11.26 17.46
N ARG A 15 -0.23 -11.19 18.09
CA ARG A 15 1.01 -11.66 17.44
C ARG A 15 0.80 -13.09 16.93
N SER A 16 0.80 -13.23 15.61
CA SER A 16 0.43 -14.43 14.86
C SER A 16 1.37 -14.60 13.66
N ILE A 17 1.29 -15.76 13.04
CA ILE A 17 1.94 -16.07 11.76
C ILE A 17 0.93 -15.78 10.64
N ILE A 18 1.41 -15.29 9.50
CA ILE A 18 0.64 -15.12 8.28
C ILE A 18 1.25 -16.02 7.21
N PHE A 19 0.41 -16.85 6.60
CA PHE A 19 0.78 -17.68 5.46
C PHE A 19 0.41 -16.95 4.18
N ARG A 20 1.36 -16.88 3.25
CA ARG A 20 1.20 -16.26 1.93
C ARG A 20 1.70 -17.25 0.89
N SER A 21 1.09 -17.25 -0.29
CA SER A 21 1.66 -17.94 -1.44
C SER A 21 3.02 -17.34 -1.79
N ASP A 22 4.00 -18.18 -2.05
CA ASP A 22 5.30 -17.82 -2.61
C ASP A 22 5.28 -17.74 -4.14
N SER A 23 4.10 -17.87 -4.76
CA SER A 23 3.92 -17.70 -6.21
C SER A 23 4.28 -16.28 -6.61
N ASN A 24 5.25 -16.16 -7.53
CA ASN A 24 5.64 -14.92 -8.19
C ASN A 24 4.82 -14.66 -9.46
N GLY A 25 3.62 -15.23 -9.56
CA GLY A 25 2.79 -15.12 -10.76
C GLY A 25 2.48 -13.68 -11.17
N GLU A 26 2.53 -12.72 -10.24
CA GLU A 26 2.39 -11.29 -10.54
C GLU A 26 3.50 -10.71 -11.43
N ASP A 27 4.60 -11.44 -11.61
CA ASP A 27 5.76 -11.02 -12.41
C ASP A 27 5.75 -11.62 -13.83
N LEU A 28 4.75 -12.44 -14.14
CA LEU A 28 4.65 -13.05 -15.47
C LEU A 28 4.12 -12.04 -16.48
N GLU A 29 4.86 -11.87 -17.57
CA GLU A 29 4.48 -10.99 -18.68
C GLU A 29 3.07 -11.38 -19.21
N GLY A 30 2.16 -10.41 -19.23
CA GLY A 30 0.77 -10.62 -19.64
C GLY A 30 -0.14 -11.26 -18.58
N TYR A 31 0.30 -11.43 -17.34
CA TYR A 31 -0.50 -11.98 -16.25
C TYR A 31 -0.61 -10.99 -15.07
N ALA A 32 -1.80 -10.44 -14.85
CA ALA A 32 -2.07 -9.57 -13.70
C ALA A 32 -2.29 -10.40 -12.42
N GLY A 33 -1.22 -10.98 -11.90
CA GLY A 33 -1.23 -11.82 -10.69
C GLY A 33 -1.25 -11.05 -9.36
N ALA A 34 -1.14 -9.72 -9.39
CA ALA A 34 -1.13 -8.91 -8.19
C ALA A 34 -2.46 -9.06 -7.43
N GLY A 35 -2.39 -9.51 -6.18
CA GLY A 35 -3.57 -9.73 -5.33
C GLY A 35 -4.36 -11.01 -5.65
N LEU A 36 -3.81 -11.95 -6.44
CA LEU A 36 -4.48 -13.22 -6.76
C LEU A 36 -4.60 -14.17 -5.56
N TYR A 37 -3.70 -14.03 -4.58
CA TYR A 37 -3.63 -14.88 -3.41
C TYR A 37 -3.86 -14.08 -2.13
N ASP A 38 -4.78 -14.57 -1.32
CA ASP A 38 -4.97 -14.06 0.02
C ASP A 38 -3.84 -14.48 0.95
N SER A 39 -3.50 -13.59 1.88
CA SER A 39 -2.69 -13.93 3.03
C SER A 39 -3.60 -14.45 4.13
N VAL A 40 -3.36 -15.67 4.60
CA VAL A 40 -4.19 -16.34 5.60
C VAL A 40 -3.48 -16.31 6.95
N PRO A 41 -4.04 -15.66 7.98
CA PRO A 41 -3.46 -15.70 9.31
C PRO A 41 -3.65 -17.09 9.97
N MET A 42 -2.71 -17.49 10.83
CA MET A 42 -2.81 -18.72 11.63
C MET A 42 -3.97 -18.64 12.63
N ASP A 43 -4.09 -17.50 13.32
CA ASP A 43 -5.16 -17.26 14.27
C ASP A 43 -6.34 -16.52 13.63
N GLU A 44 -7.53 -16.68 14.20
CA GLU A 44 -8.71 -15.94 13.75
C GLU A 44 -8.55 -14.44 14.05
N ALA A 45 -8.80 -13.60 13.04
CA ALA A 45 -8.75 -12.16 13.18
C ALA A 45 -10.09 -11.60 13.65
N GLU A 46 -10.03 -10.64 14.58
CA GLU A 46 -11.17 -9.83 14.96
C GLU A 46 -11.54 -8.87 13.82
N LYS A 47 -12.80 -8.90 13.42
CA LYS A 47 -13.36 -7.98 12.42
C LYS A 47 -13.88 -6.74 13.13
N VAL A 48 -13.26 -5.60 12.84
CA VAL A 48 -13.62 -4.30 13.44
C VAL A 48 -14.15 -3.38 12.35
N VAL A 49 -15.29 -2.73 12.59
CA VAL A 49 -15.79 -1.66 11.72
C VAL A 49 -14.87 -0.46 11.87
N LEU A 50 -14.29 0.00 10.76
CA LEU A 50 -13.34 1.11 10.77
C LEU A 50 -14.07 2.44 10.71
N ASP A 51 -13.68 3.35 11.61
CA ASP A 51 -14.14 4.74 11.61
C ASP A 51 -13.05 5.66 11.07
N TYR A 52 -13.24 6.13 9.83
CA TYR A 52 -12.34 7.07 9.17
C TYR A 52 -12.73 8.53 9.38
N SER A 53 -13.79 8.82 10.15
CA SER A 53 -14.33 10.18 10.32
C SER A 53 -13.34 11.16 10.96
N SER A 54 -12.32 10.65 11.66
CA SER A 54 -11.25 11.43 12.29
C SER A 54 -9.88 11.25 11.63
N ASP A 55 -9.79 10.46 10.55
CA ASP A 55 -8.51 10.22 9.87
C ASP A 55 -8.06 11.51 9.15
N ARG A 56 -6.81 11.92 9.40
CA ARG A 56 -6.24 13.14 8.81
C ARG A 56 -6.12 13.05 7.29
N LEU A 57 -5.92 11.87 6.71
CA LEU A 57 -5.93 11.71 5.26
C LEU A 57 -7.31 12.01 4.65
N ILE A 58 -8.38 11.95 5.46
CA ILE A 58 -9.76 12.22 5.03
C ILE A 58 -10.19 13.64 5.40
N THR A 59 -9.81 14.10 6.59
CA THR A 59 -10.33 15.34 7.19
C THR A 59 -9.42 16.55 7.01
N ASP A 60 -8.11 16.35 6.77
CA ASP A 60 -7.11 17.41 6.70
C ASP A 60 -6.54 17.51 5.27
N GLY A 61 -7.10 18.42 4.47
CA GLY A 61 -6.72 18.61 3.08
C GLY A 61 -5.27 19.06 2.89
N HIS A 62 -4.70 19.80 3.85
CA HIS A 62 -3.30 20.20 3.80
C HIS A 62 -2.36 19.01 4.05
N PHE A 63 -2.69 18.17 5.04
CA PHE A 63 -1.94 16.95 5.30
C PHE A 63 -2.02 15.97 4.12
N GLN A 64 -3.22 15.77 3.56
CA GLN A 64 -3.43 14.95 2.37
C GLN A 64 -2.56 15.45 1.21
N GLN A 65 -2.62 16.75 0.89
CA GLN A 65 -1.79 17.34 -0.16
C GLN A 65 -0.30 17.13 0.11
N SER A 66 0.16 17.39 1.34
CA SER A 66 1.56 17.23 1.73
C SER A 66 2.08 15.80 1.54
N ILE A 67 1.32 14.79 1.98
CA ILE A 67 1.71 13.38 1.85
C ILE A 67 1.69 12.96 0.38
N LEU A 68 0.62 13.24 -0.35
CA LEU A 68 0.49 12.82 -1.74
C LEU A 68 1.52 13.49 -2.66
N SER A 69 1.81 14.78 -2.44
CA SER A 69 2.89 15.46 -3.18
C SER A 69 4.27 14.88 -2.86
N SER A 70 4.51 14.46 -1.62
CA SER A 70 5.77 13.81 -1.25
C SER A 70 5.92 12.44 -1.91
N ILE A 71 4.84 11.64 -1.99
CA ILE A 71 4.83 10.34 -2.67
C ILE A 71 5.08 10.53 -4.17
N ALA A 72 4.37 11.46 -4.80
CA ALA A 72 4.55 11.76 -6.23
C ALA A 72 5.99 12.17 -6.54
N ARG A 73 6.57 13.05 -5.72
CA ARG A 73 7.96 13.49 -5.88
C ARG A 73 8.95 12.34 -5.74
N ALA A 74 8.77 11.46 -4.74
CA ALA A 74 9.61 10.28 -4.58
C ALA A 74 9.52 9.37 -5.82
N GLY A 75 8.33 9.17 -6.38
CA GLY A 75 8.14 8.44 -7.63
C GLY A 75 8.90 9.06 -8.81
N CYS A 76 8.80 10.37 -9.01
CA CYS A 76 9.52 11.08 -10.06
C CYS A 76 11.04 10.95 -9.92
N GLU A 77 11.58 11.18 -8.71
CA GLU A 77 13.03 11.07 -8.46
C GLU A 77 13.55 9.64 -8.70
N ILE A 78 12.75 8.62 -8.38
CA ILE A 78 13.09 7.21 -8.63
C ILE A 78 13.04 6.88 -10.13
N GLU A 79 11.99 7.29 -10.83
CA GLU A 79 11.88 7.10 -12.28
C GLU A 79 13.04 7.78 -13.03
N GLU A 80 13.40 9.02 -12.66
CA GLU A 80 14.55 9.73 -13.23
C GLU A 80 15.86 8.99 -12.98
N LEU A 81 16.04 8.41 -11.79
CA LEU A 81 17.24 7.64 -11.43
C LEU A 81 17.39 6.35 -12.24
N PHE A 82 16.29 5.64 -12.49
CA PHE A 82 16.29 4.37 -13.23
C PHE A 82 16.10 4.53 -14.74
N GLY A 83 15.64 5.69 -15.20
CA GLY A 83 15.41 5.99 -16.62
C GLY A 83 14.20 5.30 -17.24
N SER A 84 13.32 4.72 -16.42
CA SER A 84 12.07 4.08 -16.86
C SER A 84 11.04 4.06 -15.73
N ALA A 85 9.77 3.91 -16.08
CA ALA A 85 8.68 3.78 -15.12
C ALA A 85 8.95 2.62 -14.14
N GLN A 86 8.69 2.87 -12.85
CA GLN A 86 8.94 1.90 -11.78
C GLN A 86 7.64 1.54 -11.04
N ASP A 87 7.53 0.28 -10.67
CA ASP A 87 6.63 -0.23 -9.65
C ASP A 87 7.34 -0.14 -8.28
N ILE A 88 6.77 0.63 -7.35
CA ILE A 88 7.43 1.05 -6.10
C ILE A 88 6.56 0.65 -4.90
N GLU A 89 7.17 -0.10 -3.97
CA GLU A 89 6.56 -0.39 -2.67
C GLU A 89 7.24 0.43 -1.57
N GLY A 90 6.42 0.94 -0.64
CA GLY A 90 6.92 1.78 0.46
C GLY A 90 5.89 2.04 1.54
N VAL A 91 6.30 2.80 2.55
CA VAL A 91 5.46 3.19 3.69
C VAL A 91 5.70 4.65 4.06
N VAL A 92 4.61 5.36 4.39
CA VAL A 92 4.68 6.67 5.05
C VAL A 92 4.59 6.45 6.55
N ARG A 93 5.61 6.88 7.29
CA ARG A 93 5.64 6.78 8.76
C ARG A 93 6.28 8.02 9.36
N ASP A 94 5.61 8.61 10.35
CA ASP A 94 6.08 9.80 11.07
C ASP A 94 6.47 10.95 10.12
N GLY A 95 5.68 11.15 9.05
CA GLY A 95 5.91 12.18 8.04
C GLY A 95 7.05 11.89 7.06
N LYS A 96 7.65 10.70 7.09
CA LYS A 96 8.74 10.28 6.20
C LYS A 96 8.29 9.16 5.28
N ILE A 97 8.85 9.14 4.07
CA ILE A 97 8.66 8.08 3.08
C ILE A 97 9.83 7.11 3.20
N TYR A 98 9.52 5.83 3.28
CA TYR A 98 10.48 4.74 3.23
C TYR A 98 10.15 3.86 2.03
N VAL A 99 11.09 3.73 1.11
CA VAL A 99 10.98 2.81 -0.03
C VAL A 99 11.56 1.47 0.39
N VAL A 100 10.80 0.40 0.18
CA VAL A 100 11.21 -0.97 0.54
C VAL A 100 11.53 -1.81 -0.69
N GLN A 101 10.93 -1.50 -1.84
CA GLN A 101 11.18 -2.16 -3.10
C GLN A 101 10.93 -1.20 -4.27
N THR A 102 11.70 -1.36 -5.34
CA THR A 102 11.43 -0.73 -6.63
C THR A 102 11.91 -1.65 -7.75
N ARG A 103 11.14 -1.70 -8.84
CA ARG A 103 11.46 -2.50 -10.04
C ARG A 103 10.85 -1.85 -11.28
N PRO A 104 11.39 -2.10 -12.49
CA PRO A 104 10.79 -1.60 -13.73
C PRO A 104 9.35 -2.10 -13.91
N GLN A 105 8.48 -1.21 -14.36
CA GLN A 105 7.13 -1.58 -14.78
C GLN A 105 7.22 -2.33 -16.12
N MET A 106 6.70 -3.56 -16.19
CA MET A 106 6.60 -4.34 -17.43
C MET A 106 5.41 -3.92 -18.28
#